data_AF-A0A6N9HH09-F1
#
_entry.id   AF-A0A6N9HH09-F1
#
_cell.length_a   1.000
_cell.length_b   1.000
_cell.length_c   1.000
_cell.angle_alpha   90.00
_cell.angle_beta   90.00
_cell.angle_gamma   90.00
#
_symmetry.space_group_name_H-M   'P 1'
#
loop_
_entity.id
_entity.type
_entity.pdbx_description
1 polymer ?
#
loop_
_entity_poly.entity_id
_entity_poly.type
_entity_poly.pdbx_seq_one_letter_code
_entity_poly.pdbx_strand_id
1 'polypeptide(L)'
;MHSLSTLFAALIAAGACATASAAPITLTFEGVGDRASVLEFYNGGSDSAGHAGSNYGISFSRASLGIIDADAGGTGNIGNEPSPSTVLFFLSGSAATMNVAAGFDTGFSFYYTSARAGFIRVYEGLNGTGKLLASLALNANTGNCAGDPNGGFCQFDPVGVAFAGIARSVDFGGSADYIAFDNVTLGASTPAQDVPEPGTLALVGLGLGGLARLRRRQS
;
A
#
# COMPACT_ATOMS: atom_id res chain seq x y z
N MET A 1 41.63 62.85 1.71
CA MET A 1 42.64 61.96 2.32
C MET A 1 41.93 60.69 2.79
N HIS A 2 42.29 59.56 2.18
CA HIS A 2 42.19 58.13 2.57
C HIS A 2 40.83 57.59 3.12
N SER A 3 40.02 56.77 2.43
CA SER A 3 40.16 55.42 1.82
C SER A 3 39.98 54.23 2.79
N LEU A 4 39.31 53.17 2.29
CA LEU A 4 39.09 51.79 2.80
C LEU A 4 37.96 51.57 3.85
N SER A 5 37.17 50.49 3.88
CA SER A 5 37.11 49.24 3.10
C SER A 5 35.78 48.48 3.34
N THR A 6 35.43 47.64 2.36
CA THR A 6 34.43 46.55 2.21
C THR A 6 34.03 45.67 3.42
N LEU A 7 32.79 45.15 3.44
CA LEU A 7 32.42 43.70 3.37
C LEU A 7 30.87 43.55 3.41
N PHE A 8 30.18 43.18 2.32
CA PHE A 8 29.74 41.82 1.92
C PHE A 8 29.05 40.95 3.00
N ALA A 9 27.74 40.72 2.82
CA ALA A 9 27.07 39.47 3.20
C ALA A 9 25.85 39.25 2.29
N ALA A 10 26.09 38.68 1.11
CA ALA A 10 25.05 38.04 0.32
C ALA A 10 24.70 36.72 1.00
N LEU A 11 23.49 36.60 1.55
CA LEU A 11 23.02 35.35 2.11
C LEU A 11 22.67 34.40 0.96
N ILE A 12 23.54 33.42 0.73
CA ILE A 12 23.31 32.30 -0.18
C ILE A 12 22.17 31.47 0.42
N ALA A 13 20.95 31.62 -0.13
CA ALA A 13 19.90 30.63 0.03
C ALA A 13 20.28 29.42 -0.83
N ALA A 14 21.13 28.56 -0.30
CA ALA A 14 21.39 27.25 -0.89
C ALA A 14 20.08 26.46 -0.78
N GLY A 15 19.39 26.36 -1.92
CA GLY A 15 18.22 25.51 -2.07
C GLY A 15 18.61 24.07 -1.75
N ALA A 16 18.16 23.58 -0.59
CA ALA A 16 17.95 22.16 -0.43
C ALA A 16 16.77 21.82 -1.35
N CYS A 17 17.06 21.36 -2.57
CA CYS A 17 16.15 20.51 -3.30
C CYS A 17 15.99 19.23 -2.47
N ALA A 18 15.14 19.28 -1.44
CA ALA A 18 14.61 18.07 -0.85
C ALA A 18 13.90 17.35 -2.00
N THR A 19 14.40 16.19 -2.37
CA THR A 19 13.63 15.26 -3.18
C THR A 19 12.34 15.01 -2.41
N ALA A 20 11.21 15.49 -2.92
CA ALA A 20 9.92 15.20 -2.35
C ALA A 20 9.73 13.68 -2.46
N SER A 21 9.97 12.95 -1.36
CA SER A 21 9.57 11.56 -1.26
C SER A 21 8.06 11.56 -1.09
N ALA A 22 7.36 10.97 -2.05
CA ALA A 22 5.92 10.74 -1.89
C ALA A 22 5.72 9.80 -0.70
N ALA A 23 4.76 10.12 0.16
CA ALA A 23 4.39 9.23 1.27
C ALA A 23 3.98 7.86 0.70
N PRO A 24 4.28 6.76 1.41
CA PRO A 24 3.84 5.43 0.99
C PRO A 24 2.32 5.39 0.78
N ILE A 25 1.89 4.68 -0.26
CA ILE A 25 0.47 4.45 -0.57
C ILE A 25 0.15 3.01 -0.20
N THR A 26 -0.83 2.80 0.68
CA THR A 26 -1.33 1.46 1.05
C THR A 26 -2.70 1.23 0.45
N LEU A 27 -2.86 0.09 -0.23
CA LEU A 27 -4.11 -0.37 -0.82
C LEU A 27 -4.67 -1.50 0.05
N THR A 28 -5.82 -1.23 0.69
CA THR A 28 -6.56 -2.15 1.57
C THR A 28 -7.62 -2.96 0.85
N PHE A 29 -7.86 -2.70 -0.46
CA PHE A 29 -8.95 -3.26 -1.27
C PHE A 29 -10.38 -3.00 -0.81
N GLU A 30 -10.57 -2.39 0.36
CA GLU A 30 -11.88 -1.98 0.86
C GLU A 30 -12.67 -1.12 -0.14
N GLY A 31 -13.92 -1.55 -0.38
CA GLY A 31 -14.84 -0.96 -1.34
C GLY A 31 -14.82 -1.60 -2.73
N VAL A 32 -13.84 -2.47 -3.04
CA VAL A 32 -13.90 -3.34 -4.22
C VAL A 32 -14.96 -4.41 -4.01
N GLY A 33 -15.77 -4.69 -5.04
CA GLY A 33 -16.83 -5.69 -4.96
C GLY A 33 -16.33 -7.14 -4.87
N ASP A 34 -17.14 -8.00 -4.25
CA ASP A 34 -16.85 -9.43 -4.15
C ASP A 34 -16.68 -10.07 -5.54
N ARG A 35 -15.53 -10.70 -5.77
CA ARG A 35 -15.10 -11.31 -7.04
C ARG A 35 -15.09 -10.33 -8.22
N ALA A 36 -15.07 -9.02 -7.97
CA ALA A 36 -14.99 -8.00 -9.00
C ALA A 36 -13.54 -7.79 -9.43
N SER A 37 -13.30 -7.58 -10.73
CA SER A 37 -11.99 -7.14 -11.20
C SER A 37 -11.71 -5.73 -10.70
N VAL A 38 -10.54 -5.52 -10.09
CA VAL A 38 -10.16 -4.22 -9.47
C VAL A 38 -10.07 -3.10 -10.52
N LEU A 39 -9.52 -3.40 -11.70
CA LEU A 39 -9.47 -2.51 -12.87
C LEU A 39 -8.98 -1.09 -12.52
N GLU A 40 -9.86 -0.09 -12.67
CA GLU A 40 -9.56 1.33 -12.53
C GLU A 40 -10.06 1.89 -11.19
N PHE A 41 -10.44 1.03 -10.24
CA PHE A 41 -10.93 1.42 -8.90
C PHE A 41 -9.98 2.43 -8.21
N TYR A 42 -8.67 2.24 -8.36
CA TYR A 42 -7.63 3.14 -7.83
C TYR A 42 -7.07 4.16 -8.83
N ASN A 43 -7.72 4.33 -9.99
CA ASN A 43 -7.28 5.21 -11.08
C ASN A 43 -8.36 6.20 -11.54
N GLY A 44 -9.34 6.49 -10.67
CA GLY A 44 -10.45 7.40 -10.98
C GLY A 44 -11.53 6.81 -11.87
N GLY A 45 -11.50 5.49 -12.11
CA GLY A 45 -12.58 4.73 -12.72
C GLY A 45 -13.29 3.84 -11.69
N SER A 46 -13.79 2.69 -12.14
CA SER A 46 -14.46 1.72 -11.28
C SER A 46 -13.84 0.31 -11.37
N ASP A 47 -14.16 -0.52 -10.39
CA ASP A 47 -14.07 -1.97 -10.52
C ASP A 47 -15.12 -2.50 -11.52
N SER A 48 -15.16 -3.83 -11.72
CA SER A 48 -16.16 -4.44 -12.62
C SER A 48 -17.59 -4.50 -12.07
N ALA A 49 -17.80 -4.20 -10.78
CA ALA A 49 -19.12 -4.10 -10.16
C ALA A 49 -19.67 -2.65 -10.18
N GLY A 50 -18.86 -1.67 -10.60
CA GLY A 50 -19.23 -0.26 -10.69
C GLY A 50 -18.88 0.55 -9.43
N HIS A 51 -18.15 -0.02 -8.47
CA HIS A 51 -17.65 0.72 -7.32
C HIS A 51 -16.42 1.53 -7.69
N ALA A 52 -16.25 2.71 -7.09
CA ALA A 52 -15.12 3.58 -7.33
C ALA A 52 -14.37 3.84 -6.01
N GLY A 53 -13.04 3.90 -6.10
CA GLY A 53 -12.15 4.14 -4.97
C GLY A 53 -11.42 5.47 -5.05
N SER A 54 -10.42 5.61 -4.19
CA SER A 54 -9.51 6.75 -4.21
C SER A 54 -8.63 6.71 -5.47
N ASN A 55 -8.46 7.85 -6.12
CA ASN A 55 -7.61 7.93 -7.31
C ASN A 55 -6.13 8.12 -6.92
N TYR A 56 -5.37 7.03 -6.99
CA TYR A 56 -3.92 7.00 -6.81
C TYR A 56 -3.13 6.88 -8.12
N GLY A 57 -3.80 6.84 -9.28
CA GLY A 57 -3.13 6.61 -10.55
C GLY A 57 -2.72 5.14 -10.77
N ILE A 58 -3.38 4.20 -10.09
CA ILE A 58 -3.03 2.77 -10.05
C ILE A 58 -4.12 1.95 -10.72
N SER A 59 -3.75 1.20 -11.76
CA SER A 59 -4.68 0.29 -12.45
C SER A 59 -4.25 -1.16 -12.31
N PHE A 60 -5.23 -2.05 -12.38
CA PHE A 60 -5.02 -3.49 -12.25
C PHE A 60 -5.50 -4.23 -13.49
N SER A 61 -4.81 -5.32 -13.81
CA SER A 61 -5.21 -6.24 -14.87
C SER A 61 -6.59 -6.83 -14.60
N ARG A 62 -7.27 -7.33 -15.64
CA ARG A 62 -8.57 -8.00 -15.50
C ARG A 62 -8.54 -9.25 -14.61
N ALA A 63 -7.37 -9.89 -14.47
CA ALA A 63 -7.18 -11.06 -13.63
C ALA A 63 -7.14 -10.73 -12.13
N SER A 64 -6.88 -9.47 -11.78
CA SER A 64 -6.82 -8.97 -10.41
C SER A 64 -8.24 -8.81 -9.87
N LEU A 65 -8.61 -9.60 -8.87
CA LEU A 65 -9.96 -9.63 -8.31
C LEU A 65 -9.93 -9.22 -6.83
N GLY A 66 -10.95 -8.50 -6.37
CA GLY A 66 -11.27 -8.42 -4.95
C GLY A 66 -12.01 -9.68 -4.50
N ILE A 67 -11.83 -10.12 -3.27
CA ILE A 67 -12.67 -11.12 -2.61
C ILE A 67 -12.97 -10.63 -1.20
N ILE A 68 -14.25 -10.63 -0.85
CA ILE A 68 -14.73 -10.19 0.46
C ILE A 68 -14.89 -11.43 1.35
N ASP A 69 -14.53 -11.34 2.64
CA ASP A 69 -14.77 -12.42 3.60
C ASP A 69 -16.25 -12.85 3.58
N ALA A 70 -16.49 -14.16 3.63
CA ALA A 70 -17.82 -14.74 3.68
C ALA A 70 -18.62 -14.24 4.89
N ASP A 71 -17.98 -13.95 6.02
CA ASP A 71 -18.66 -13.45 7.22
C ASP A 71 -19.03 -11.95 7.13
N ALA A 72 -18.37 -11.21 6.25
CA ALA A 72 -18.67 -9.84 5.85
C ALA A 72 -19.65 -9.77 4.66
N GLY A 73 -20.22 -10.90 4.24
CA GLY A 73 -21.22 -10.99 3.17
C GLY A 73 -20.66 -11.25 1.77
N GLY A 74 -19.36 -11.57 1.67
CA GLY A 74 -18.69 -11.99 0.44
C GLY A 74 -18.71 -13.50 0.20
N THR A 75 -17.73 -13.99 -0.56
CA THR A 75 -17.56 -15.42 -0.86
C THR A 75 -16.16 -15.96 -0.54
N GLY A 76 -15.32 -15.16 0.11
CA GLY A 76 -13.96 -15.51 0.47
C GLY A 76 -13.86 -16.51 1.62
N ASN A 77 -12.91 -17.43 1.50
CA ASN A 77 -12.49 -18.33 2.59
C ASN A 77 -11.22 -17.76 3.24
N ILE A 78 -11.27 -16.47 3.59
CA ILE A 78 -10.21 -15.68 4.21
C ILE A 78 -10.58 -15.39 5.67
N GLY A 79 -9.69 -14.75 6.41
CA GLY A 79 -9.95 -14.27 7.77
C GLY A 79 -8.69 -13.70 8.40
N ASN A 80 -8.85 -12.93 9.49
CA ASN A 80 -7.76 -12.18 10.14
C ASN A 80 -6.94 -11.33 9.16
N GLU A 81 -7.62 -10.72 8.19
CA GLU A 81 -7.01 -9.80 7.25
C GLU A 81 -6.42 -8.60 7.99
N PRO A 82 -5.22 -8.13 7.60
CA PRO A 82 -4.63 -6.92 8.17
C PRO A 82 -5.57 -5.71 8.14
N SER A 83 -6.27 -5.51 7.02
CA SER A 83 -7.41 -4.59 6.92
C SER A 83 -8.64 -5.37 6.45
N PRO A 84 -9.60 -5.66 7.33
CA PRO A 84 -10.82 -6.35 6.92
C PRO A 84 -11.72 -5.43 6.10
N SER A 85 -12.51 -5.95 5.15
CA SER A 85 -12.84 -7.38 4.93
C SER A 85 -12.52 -7.87 3.50
N THR A 86 -11.70 -7.16 2.74
CA THR A 86 -11.48 -7.38 1.31
C THR A 86 -10.00 -7.55 1.00
N VAL A 87 -9.65 -8.57 0.21
CA VAL A 87 -8.26 -8.80 -0.23
C VAL A 87 -8.17 -8.95 -1.73
N LEU A 88 -6.96 -8.78 -2.25
CA LEU A 88 -6.64 -9.06 -3.65
C LEU A 88 -6.34 -10.55 -3.84
N PHE A 89 -6.93 -11.14 -4.88
CA PHE A 89 -6.57 -12.48 -5.34
C PHE A 89 -6.68 -12.57 -6.87
N PHE A 90 -6.42 -13.75 -7.42
CA PHE A 90 -6.65 -14.05 -8.83
C PHE A 90 -6.93 -15.53 -9.06
N LEU A 91 -7.83 -15.82 -10.01
CA LEU A 91 -8.31 -17.19 -10.30
C LEU A 91 -7.54 -17.90 -11.40
N SER A 92 -6.90 -17.14 -12.31
CA SER A 92 -6.27 -17.71 -13.51
C SER A 92 -5.23 -16.76 -14.10
N GLY A 93 -4.46 -17.27 -15.07
CA GLY A 93 -3.34 -16.54 -15.69
C GLY A 93 -2.02 -16.77 -14.96
N SER A 94 -0.93 -16.27 -15.55
CA SER A 94 0.40 -16.39 -14.95
C SER A 94 0.62 -15.42 -13.78
N ALA A 95 -0.07 -14.27 -13.80
CA ALA A 95 -0.03 -13.27 -12.74
C ALA A 95 -1.24 -12.32 -12.83
N ALA A 96 -1.59 -11.72 -11.70
CA ALA A 96 -2.33 -10.48 -11.63
C ALA A 96 -1.32 -9.31 -11.71
N THR A 97 -1.54 -8.33 -12.58
CA THR A 97 -0.60 -7.21 -12.75
C THR A 97 -1.19 -5.92 -12.20
N MET A 98 -0.40 -5.17 -11.44
CA MET A 98 -0.66 -3.80 -11.02
C MET A 98 0.23 -2.84 -11.83
N ASN A 99 -0.33 -1.72 -12.29
CA ASN A 99 0.35 -0.67 -13.03
C ASN A 99 0.25 0.67 -12.31
N VAL A 100 1.34 1.43 -12.31
CA VAL A 100 1.46 2.75 -11.69
C VAL A 100 2.09 3.67 -12.72
N ALA A 101 1.28 4.48 -13.42
CA ALA A 101 1.76 5.27 -14.55
C ALA A 101 2.84 6.29 -14.15
N ALA A 102 2.67 6.92 -12.99
CA ALA A 102 3.65 7.84 -12.40
C ALA A 102 4.92 7.13 -11.89
N GLY A 103 4.81 5.81 -11.65
CA GLY A 103 5.83 5.00 -11.00
C GLY A 103 5.93 5.21 -9.49
N PHE A 104 6.74 4.36 -8.86
CA PHE A 104 7.07 4.42 -7.44
C PHE A 104 8.50 3.92 -7.21
N ASP A 105 9.12 4.31 -6.10
CA ASP A 105 10.49 3.92 -5.76
C ASP A 105 10.57 3.40 -4.31
N THR A 106 11.78 3.35 -3.75
CA THR A 106 12.08 2.99 -2.35
C THR A 106 11.84 1.52 -2.01
N GLY A 107 10.63 1.01 -2.21
CA GLY A 107 10.29 -0.37 -1.91
C GLY A 107 8.85 -0.73 -2.23
N PHE A 108 8.57 -2.01 -2.06
CA PHE A 108 7.25 -2.60 -2.17
C PHE A 108 7.04 -3.58 -1.02
N SER A 109 5.87 -3.57 -0.39
CA SER A 109 5.54 -4.47 0.69
C SER A 109 4.06 -4.78 0.76
N PHE A 110 3.70 -5.87 1.40
CA PHE A 110 2.32 -6.37 1.48
C PHE A 110 2.23 -7.43 2.58
N TYR A 111 1.01 -7.83 2.88
CA TYR A 111 0.74 -9.06 3.61
C TYR A 111 0.20 -10.11 2.65
N TYR A 112 0.49 -11.38 2.92
CA TYR A 112 -0.03 -12.47 2.09
C TYR A 112 -0.34 -13.74 2.88
N THR A 113 -1.26 -14.51 2.33
CA THR A 113 -1.60 -15.86 2.76
C THR A 113 -1.69 -16.76 1.54
N SER A 114 -1.10 -17.96 1.59
CA SER A 114 -1.03 -18.84 0.43
C SER A 114 -0.90 -20.32 0.78
N ALA A 115 -1.63 -21.16 0.06
CA ALA A 115 -1.57 -22.61 0.20
C ALA A 115 -0.47 -23.23 -0.67
N ARG A 116 0.17 -22.44 -1.55
CA ARG A 116 1.14 -22.88 -2.56
C ARG A 116 2.24 -21.82 -2.74
N ALA A 117 3.31 -22.15 -3.46
CA ALA A 117 4.40 -21.19 -3.68
C ALA A 117 4.02 -20.14 -4.74
N GLY A 118 4.27 -18.87 -4.45
CA GLY A 118 4.03 -17.74 -5.34
C GLY A 118 5.29 -16.91 -5.58
N PHE A 119 5.14 -15.79 -6.27
CA PHE A 119 6.20 -14.79 -6.42
C PHE A 119 5.63 -13.40 -6.63
N ILE A 120 6.45 -12.40 -6.27
CA ILE A 120 6.28 -11.02 -6.70
C ILE A 120 7.44 -10.63 -7.61
N ARG A 121 7.15 -9.93 -8.70
CA ARG A 121 8.16 -9.30 -9.55
C ARG A 121 7.83 -7.83 -9.76
N VAL A 122 8.83 -6.97 -9.53
CA VAL A 122 8.71 -5.52 -9.65
C VAL A 122 9.48 -5.06 -10.87
N TYR A 123 8.83 -4.32 -11.76
CA TYR A 123 9.36 -3.96 -13.07
C TYR A 123 9.42 -2.44 -13.28
N GLU A 124 10.42 -2.00 -14.03
CA GLU A 124 10.62 -0.60 -14.42
C GLU A 124 9.57 -0.10 -15.45
N GLY A 125 9.12 -1.00 -16.33
CA GLY A 125 8.09 -0.73 -17.32
C GLY A 125 6.69 -1.08 -16.81
N LEU A 126 5.67 -0.64 -17.55
CA LEU A 126 4.28 -1.06 -17.33
C LEU A 126 4.08 -2.51 -17.81
N ASN A 127 3.05 -3.18 -17.31
CA ASN A 127 2.60 -4.50 -17.76
C ASN A 127 3.69 -5.59 -17.67
N GLY A 128 4.50 -5.59 -16.61
CA GLY A 128 5.55 -6.60 -16.41
C GLY A 128 6.71 -6.48 -17.41
N THR A 129 6.88 -5.32 -18.05
CA THR A 129 7.92 -5.09 -19.06
C THR A 129 9.12 -4.30 -18.53
N GLY A 130 10.20 -4.25 -19.32
CA GLY A 130 11.41 -3.53 -18.93
C GLY A 130 12.27 -4.32 -17.94
N LYS A 131 13.15 -3.62 -17.22
CA LYS A 131 14.08 -4.25 -16.28
C LYS A 131 13.34 -4.74 -15.03
N LEU A 132 13.68 -5.96 -14.59
CA LEU A 132 13.30 -6.48 -13.28
C LEU A 132 14.11 -5.75 -12.20
N LEU A 133 13.42 -5.03 -11.31
CA LEU A 133 14.02 -4.25 -10.23
C LEU A 133 14.12 -5.05 -8.93
N ALA A 134 13.15 -5.92 -8.67
CA ALA A 134 13.14 -6.82 -7.52
C ALA A 134 12.31 -8.07 -7.80
N SER A 135 12.60 -9.14 -7.06
CA SER A 135 11.82 -10.37 -7.05
C SER A 135 11.73 -10.92 -5.63
N LEU A 136 10.57 -11.41 -5.25
CA LEU A 136 10.34 -12.14 -4.01
C LEU A 136 9.77 -13.52 -4.35
N ALA A 137 10.30 -14.56 -3.69
CA ALA A 137 9.67 -15.88 -3.69
C ALA A 137 8.77 -15.98 -2.45
N LEU A 138 7.56 -16.49 -2.63
CA LEU A 138 6.58 -16.66 -1.57
C LEU A 138 6.41 -18.15 -1.30
N ASN A 139 6.60 -18.56 -0.05
CA ASN A 139 6.31 -19.92 0.37
C ASN A 139 4.85 -20.04 0.78
N ALA A 140 4.30 -21.25 0.72
CA ALA A 140 3.02 -21.54 1.35
C ALA A 140 3.09 -21.25 2.86
N ASN A 141 2.10 -20.54 3.37
CA ASN A 141 2.01 -20.07 4.74
C ASN A 141 0.59 -20.11 5.30
N THR A 142 -0.34 -20.84 4.68
CA THR A 142 -1.68 -21.06 5.27
C THR A 142 -1.54 -21.61 6.68
N GLY A 143 -2.16 -20.93 7.63
CA GLY A 143 -2.19 -21.33 9.03
C GLY A 143 -3.38 -22.22 9.37
N ASN A 144 -3.31 -22.89 10.51
CA ASN A 144 -4.46 -23.51 11.16
C ASN A 144 -4.99 -22.54 12.22
N CYS A 145 -5.70 -21.49 11.80
CA CYS A 145 -6.24 -20.52 12.74
C CYS A 145 -7.52 -21.05 13.38
N ALA A 146 -7.66 -20.81 14.70
CA ALA A 146 -8.90 -21.05 15.43
C ALA A 146 -9.54 -19.68 15.73
N GLY A 147 -10.67 -19.38 15.10
CA GLY A 147 -11.38 -18.12 15.30
C GLY A 147 -12.07 -17.62 14.02
N ASP A 148 -13.31 -17.18 14.22
CA ASP A 148 -14.29 -16.48 13.37
C ASP A 148 -14.01 -16.29 11.86
N PRO A 149 -14.85 -16.85 10.97
CA PRO A 149 -15.52 -18.12 11.24
C PRO A 149 -15.19 -19.22 10.23
N ASN A 150 -14.79 -18.92 8.99
CA ASN A 150 -14.51 -19.96 7.99
C ASN A 150 -13.48 -19.47 6.96
N GLY A 151 -12.20 -19.58 7.30
CA GLY A 151 -11.10 -19.14 6.45
C GLY A 151 -9.91 -20.09 6.48
N GLY A 152 -9.67 -20.85 5.40
CA GLY A 152 -8.41 -21.59 5.22
C GLY A 152 -7.20 -20.68 4.99
N PHE A 153 -7.45 -19.44 4.58
CA PHE A 153 -6.47 -18.41 4.28
C PHE A 153 -6.46 -17.33 5.36
N CYS A 154 -5.95 -17.68 6.55
CA CYS A 154 -6.12 -16.87 7.76
C CYS A 154 -4.80 -16.38 8.40
N GLN A 155 -3.65 -16.76 7.85
CA GLN A 155 -2.34 -16.33 8.31
C GLN A 155 -1.73 -15.39 7.27
N PHE A 156 -1.80 -14.09 7.54
CA PHE A 156 -1.25 -13.05 6.70
C PHE A 156 0.14 -12.64 7.19
N ASP A 157 1.18 -13.14 6.52
CA ASP A 157 2.56 -12.80 6.87
C ASP A 157 3.02 -11.53 6.13
N PRO A 158 3.71 -10.59 6.80
CA PRO A 158 4.27 -9.40 6.17
C PRO A 158 5.53 -9.74 5.36
N VAL A 159 5.58 -9.26 4.11
CA VAL A 159 6.75 -9.38 3.23
C VAL A 159 6.99 -8.05 2.53
N GLY A 160 8.26 -7.76 2.22
CA GLY A 160 8.59 -6.64 1.36
C GLY A 160 10.02 -6.68 0.84
N VAL A 161 10.30 -5.78 -0.08
CA VAL A 161 11.58 -5.68 -0.77
C VAL A 161 11.90 -4.21 -1.08
N ALA A 162 13.11 -3.80 -0.76
CA ALA A 162 13.66 -2.53 -1.22
C ALA A 162 14.27 -2.71 -2.61
N PHE A 163 14.20 -1.68 -3.45
CA PHE A 163 14.80 -1.70 -4.77
C PHE A 163 15.30 -0.31 -5.17
N ALA A 164 16.22 -0.28 -6.14
CA ALA A 164 16.70 0.96 -6.74
C ALA A 164 16.04 1.18 -8.11
N GLY A 165 15.70 2.44 -8.42
CA GLY A 165 15.03 2.83 -9.66
C GLY A 165 13.54 3.12 -9.46
N ILE A 166 12.85 3.41 -10.56
CA ILE A 166 11.42 3.73 -10.57
C ILE A 166 10.67 2.51 -11.15
N ALA A 167 9.91 1.84 -10.29
CA ALA A 167 9.01 0.77 -10.68
C ALA A 167 7.72 1.33 -11.26
N ARG A 168 7.16 0.68 -12.26
CA ARG A 168 5.86 1.03 -12.86
C ARG A 168 4.88 -0.12 -12.91
N SER A 169 5.32 -1.35 -12.68
CA SER A 169 4.40 -2.47 -12.53
C SER A 169 4.89 -3.52 -11.56
N VAL A 170 3.93 -4.25 -11.01
CA VAL A 170 4.15 -5.40 -10.13
C VAL A 170 3.31 -6.57 -10.63
N ASP A 171 3.95 -7.71 -10.82
CA ASP A 171 3.28 -8.98 -11.12
C ASP A 171 3.16 -9.81 -9.83
N PHE A 172 1.92 -10.11 -9.47
CA PHE A 172 1.52 -11.03 -8.42
C PHE A 172 1.29 -12.39 -9.07
N GLY A 173 2.31 -13.24 -9.08
CA GLY A 173 2.33 -14.45 -9.89
C GLY A 173 2.47 -15.74 -9.11
N GLY A 174 2.13 -16.84 -9.76
CA GLY A 174 2.12 -18.18 -9.15
C GLY A 174 0.96 -18.38 -8.18
N SER A 175 0.51 -19.64 -8.06
CA SER A 175 -0.57 -20.02 -7.13
C SER A 175 -1.91 -19.32 -7.35
N ALA A 176 -2.28 -19.11 -8.62
CA ALA A 176 -3.66 -18.73 -8.99
C ALA A 176 -4.67 -19.62 -8.24
N ASP A 177 -5.68 -19.00 -7.63
CA ASP A 177 -6.71 -19.62 -6.78
C ASP A 177 -6.23 -20.12 -5.40
N TYR A 178 -4.95 -19.88 -5.04
CA TYR A 178 -4.35 -20.35 -3.79
C TYR A 178 -3.53 -19.27 -3.07
N ILE A 179 -3.72 -18.00 -3.38
CA ILE A 179 -3.01 -16.89 -2.74
C ILE A 179 -3.89 -15.64 -2.66
N ALA A 180 -3.79 -14.94 -1.54
CA ALA A 180 -4.41 -13.64 -1.33
C ALA A 180 -3.39 -12.64 -0.75
N PHE A 181 -3.59 -11.37 -1.08
CA PHE A 181 -2.73 -10.26 -0.69
C PHE A 181 -3.57 -9.13 -0.10
N ASP A 182 -3.06 -8.51 0.95
CA ASP A 182 -3.70 -7.37 1.58
C ASP A 182 -2.65 -6.31 1.96
N ASN A 183 -3.12 -5.08 2.21
CA ASN A 183 -2.29 -3.95 2.60
C ASN A 183 -1.07 -3.79 1.67
N VAL A 184 -1.35 -3.75 0.36
CA VAL A 184 -0.32 -3.58 -0.67
C VAL A 184 0.22 -2.16 -0.60
N THR A 185 1.46 -2.01 -0.15
CA THR A 185 2.12 -0.72 0.07
C THR A 185 3.20 -0.45 -0.99
N LEU A 186 3.07 0.71 -1.64
CA LEU A 186 4.04 1.27 -2.56
C LEU A 186 4.87 2.33 -1.85
N GLY A 187 6.18 2.41 -2.12
CA GLY A 187 7.05 3.41 -1.50
C GLY A 187 7.67 2.98 -0.16
N ALA A 188 7.45 1.72 0.26
CA ALA A 188 8.01 1.17 1.49
C ALA A 188 8.34 -0.32 1.31
N SER A 189 9.46 -0.78 1.89
CA SER A 189 9.88 -2.19 1.86
C SER A 189 9.39 -2.99 3.07
N THR A 190 8.64 -2.35 3.98
CA THR A 190 8.06 -2.97 5.16
C THR A 190 6.61 -2.50 5.25
N PRO A 191 5.63 -3.41 5.44
CA PRO A 191 4.24 -2.98 5.53
C PRO A 191 4.04 -2.02 6.70
N ALA A 192 3.15 -1.05 6.53
CA ALA A 192 2.72 -0.23 7.65
C ALA A 192 2.14 -1.16 8.73
N GLN A 193 2.60 -0.99 9.96
CA GLN A 193 1.90 -1.53 11.12
C GLN A 193 0.81 -0.52 11.45
N ASP A 194 -0.44 -0.95 11.52
CA ASP A 194 -1.51 -0.14 12.12
C ASP A 194 -1.20 -0.01 13.61
N VAL A 195 -0.28 0.89 13.94
CA VAL A 195 -0.02 1.31 15.31
C VAL A 195 -1.13 2.30 15.63
N PRO A 196 -2.01 2.02 16.61
CA PRO A 196 -2.98 2.99 17.08
C PRO A 196 -2.22 4.28 17.39
N GLU A 197 -2.62 5.40 16.74
CA GLU A 197 -1.81 6.61 16.80
C GLU A 197 -1.47 6.94 18.26
N PRO A 198 -0.18 7.18 18.56
CA PRO A 198 0.22 7.44 19.93
C PRO A 198 -0.56 8.64 20.44
N GLY A 199 -1.06 8.56 21.69
CA GLY A 199 -1.86 9.59 22.36
C GLY A 199 -1.25 11.00 22.44
N THR A 200 -0.11 11.22 21.78
CA THR A 200 0.45 12.53 21.39
C THR A 200 -0.56 13.46 20.74
N LEU A 201 -1.45 13.02 19.85
CA LEU A 201 -2.51 13.91 19.35
C LEU A 201 -3.52 14.30 20.43
N ALA A 202 -3.84 13.38 21.35
CA ALA A 202 -4.66 13.68 22.51
C ALA A 202 -3.93 14.67 23.45
N LEU A 203 -2.61 14.54 23.64
CA LEU A 203 -1.80 15.48 24.43
C LEU A 203 -1.66 16.86 23.78
N VAL A 204 -1.52 16.93 22.45
CA VAL A 204 -1.54 18.21 21.71
C VAL A 204 -2.91 18.86 21.81
N GLY A 205 -3.99 18.10 21.65
CA GLY A 205 -5.37 18.58 21.85
C GLY A 205 -5.64 19.07 23.27
N LEU A 206 -5.17 18.34 24.29
CA LEU A 206 -5.26 18.74 25.70
C LEU A 206 -4.40 19.97 26.01
N GLY A 207 -3.20 20.07 25.42
CA GLY A 207 -2.30 21.22 25.57
C GLY A 207 -2.90 22.50 24.98
N LEU A 208 -3.42 22.43 23.76
CA LEU A 208 -4.10 23.56 23.10
C LEU A 208 -5.41 23.94 23.82
N GLY A 209 -6.18 22.96 24.27
CA GLY A 209 -7.39 23.19 25.09
C GLY A 209 -7.10 23.82 26.45
N GLY A 210 -5.98 23.45 27.09
CA GLY A 210 -5.51 24.03 28.34
C GLY A 210 -5.10 25.50 28.20
N LEU A 211 -4.35 25.84 27.15
CA LEU A 211 -3.93 27.22 26.85
C LEU A 211 -5.13 28.13 26.54
N ALA A 212 -6.14 27.64 25.82
CA ALA A 212 -7.36 28.39 25.53
C ALA A 212 -8.18 28.68 26.81
N ARG A 213 -8.25 27.72 27.76
CA ARG A 213 -8.90 27.92 29.06
C ARG A 213 -8.17 28.92 29.94
N LEU A 214 -6.83 28.92 29.94
CA LEU A 214 -6.03 29.88 30.70
C LEU A 214 -6.22 31.31 30.17
N ARG A 215 -6.25 31.49 28.85
CA ARG A 215 -6.47 32.80 28.21
C ARG A 215 -7.86 33.39 28.51
N ARG A 216 -8.89 32.54 28.63
CA ARG A 216 -10.25 32.96 29.03
C ARG A 216 -10.38 33.39 30.50
N ARG A 217 -9.43 33.03 31.36
CA ARG A 217 -9.44 33.43 32.79
C ARG A 217 -8.69 34.74 33.04
N GLN A 218 -7.99 35.26 32.04
CA GLN A 218 -7.21 36.50 32.12
C GLN A 218 -7.85 37.67 31.36
N SER A 219 -9.03 37.47 30.76
CA SER A 219 -9.91 38.52 30.22
C SER A 219 -11.09 38.72 31.16
#